data_AF-A0A1Y5PHC4-F1
#
_entry.id   AF-A0A1Y5PHC4-F1
#
_cell.length_a   1.000
_cell.length_b   1.000
_cell.length_c   1.000
_cell.angle_alpha   90.00
_cell.angle_beta   90.00
_cell.angle_gamma   90.00
#
_symmetry.space_group_name_H-M   'P 1'
#
loop_
_entity.id
_entity.type
_entity.pdbx_description
1 polymer ?
#
loop_
_entity_poly.entity_id
_entity_poly.type
_entity_poly.pdbx_seq_one_letter_code
_entity_poly.pdbx_strand_id
1 'polypeptide(L)'
;MSRPWGRNRLKFALAGPLFEAGNRFIPGRPHDRLAQLLADQKPKRVLELCGGTGYAARLLARKSPSTRVDCLDISPEMLAVGRRYLTRAGIGTVALHEGDAAALPFGNDTFDVVMSVFGWHELPTDIRHRAIDEAIRVLRLAGQVIAIDLDPPPTARTIFET
;
A
#
# COMPACT_ATOMS: atom_id res chain seq x y z
N MET A 1 -10.73 -18.65 14.60
CA MET A 1 -11.51 -18.15 13.44
C MET A 1 -10.58 -18.06 12.25
N SER A 2 -10.84 -18.80 11.16
CA SER A 2 -10.03 -18.74 9.94
C SER A 2 -10.11 -17.33 9.35
N ARG A 3 -8.99 -16.61 9.24
CA ARG A 3 -8.99 -15.26 8.67
C ARG A 3 -9.48 -15.33 7.21
N PRO A 4 -10.36 -14.41 6.76
CA PRO A 4 -11.06 -14.51 5.47
C PRO A 4 -10.16 -14.42 4.22
N TRP A 5 -8.87 -14.09 4.39
CA TRP A 5 -7.92 -13.79 3.34
C TRP A 5 -7.53 -14.98 2.45
N GLY A 6 -7.72 -16.22 2.92
CA GLY A 6 -7.40 -17.43 2.15
C GLY A 6 -8.22 -17.63 0.86
N ARG A 7 -9.38 -16.97 0.72
CA ARG A 7 -10.28 -17.15 -0.43
C ARG A 7 -9.83 -16.46 -1.72
N ASN A 8 -8.86 -15.53 -1.67
CA ASN A 8 -8.52 -14.66 -2.81
C ASN A 8 -7.10 -14.88 -3.38
N ARG A 9 -6.39 -15.93 -2.97
CA ARG A 9 -5.01 -16.19 -3.44
C ARG A 9 -4.90 -16.32 -4.96
N LEU A 10 -5.86 -17.00 -5.60
CA LEU A 10 -5.90 -17.12 -7.06
C LEU A 10 -6.18 -15.78 -7.75
N LYS A 11 -7.07 -14.95 -7.19
CA LYS A 11 -7.32 -13.57 -7.66
C LYS A 11 -6.00 -12.81 -7.67
N PHE A 12 -5.26 -12.80 -6.56
CA PHE A 12 -4.03 -12.02 -6.44
C PHE A 12 -2.86 -12.57 -7.25
N ALA A 13 -2.75 -13.89 -7.41
CA ALA A 13 -1.76 -14.51 -8.29
C ALA A 13 -1.91 -14.06 -9.76
N LEU A 14 -3.15 -13.93 -10.24
CA LEU A 14 -3.45 -13.46 -11.59
C LEU A 14 -3.39 -11.93 -11.70
N ALA A 15 -3.85 -11.23 -10.66
CA ALA A 15 -3.92 -9.77 -10.64
C ALA A 15 -2.53 -9.12 -10.59
N GLY A 16 -1.57 -9.68 -9.85
CA GLY A 16 -0.23 -9.09 -9.69
C GLY A 16 0.46 -8.74 -11.02
N PRO A 17 0.66 -9.70 -11.95
CA PRO A 17 1.24 -9.41 -13.26
C PRO A 17 0.39 -8.46 -14.11
N LEU A 18 -0.93 -8.56 -14.03
CA LEU A 18 -1.85 -7.70 -14.78
C LEU A 18 -1.77 -6.24 -14.32
N PHE A 19 -1.82 -6.01 -13.01
CA PHE A 19 -1.70 -4.70 -12.40
C PHE A 19 -0.33 -4.09 -12.69
N GLU A 20 0.76 -4.86 -12.60
CA GLU A 20 2.09 -4.38 -13.00
C GLU A 20 2.14 -3.85 -14.44
N ALA A 21 1.54 -4.59 -15.38
CA ALA A 21 1.51 -4.18 -16.79
C ALA A 21 0.60 -2.97 -17.02
N GLY A 22 -0.52 -2.89 -16.29
CA GLY A 22 -1.59 -1.91 -16.47
C GLY A 22 -1.39 -0.59 -15.72
N ASN A 23 -0.77 -0.59 -14.54
CA ASN A 23 -0.74 0.56 -13.62
C ASN A 23 -0.22 1.85 -14.26
N ARG A 24 0.75 1.74 -15.19
CA ARG A 24 1.31 2.90 -15.90
C ARG A 24 0.33 3.59 -16.85
N PHE A 25 -0.73 2.89 -17.27
CA PHE A 25 -1.73 3.36 -18.22
C PHE A 25 -3.00 3.90 -17.56
N ILE A 26 -3.09 3.84 -16.23
CA ILE A 26 -4.22 4.43 -15.50
C ILE A 26 -4.24 5.94 -15.75
N PRO A 27 -5.36 6.52 -16.23
CA PRO A 27 -5.49 7.95 -16.44
C PRO A 27 -5.13 8.75 -15.19
N GLY A 28 -4.42 9.87 -15.37
CA GLY A 28 -3.94 10.68 -14.25
C GLY A 28 -2.73 10.13 -13.50
N ARG A 29 -2.29 8.89 -13.81
CA ARG A 29 -1.09 8.23 -13.25
C ARG A 29 -0.98 8.38 -11.72
N PRO A 30 -1.99 7.94 -10.96
CA PRO A 30 -2.10 8.19 -9.52
C PRO A 30 -0.87 7.74 -8.72
N HIS A 31 -0.33 6.54 -9.02
CA HIS A 31 0.88 6.03 -8.39
C HIS A 31 2.09 6.97 -8.56
N ASP A 32 2.29 7.52 -9.77
CA ASP A 32 3.41 8.43 -10.06
C ASP A 32 3.22 9.81 -9.41
N ARG A 33 1.97 10.31 -9.38
CA ARG A 33 1.62 11.56 -8.70
C ARG A 33 1.84 11.48 -7.20
N LEU A 34 1.39 10.40 -6.54
CA LEU A 34 1.63 10.21 -5.12
C LEU A 34 3.13 10.08 -4.83
N ALA A 35 3.84 9.27 -5.62
CA ALA A 35 5.29 9.13 -5.48
C ALA A 35 6.03 10.47 -5.66
N GLN A 36 5.57 11.34 -6.58
CA GLN A 36 6.14 12.68 -6.76
C GLN A 36 5.85 13.58 -5.56
N LEU A 37 4.60 13.65 -5.12
CA LEU A 37 4.19 14.43 -3.95
C LEU A 37 5.04 14.06 -2.72
N LEU A 38 5.24 12.76 -2.48
CA LEU A 38 6.06 12.30 -1.37
C LEU A 38 7.54 12.58 -1.59
N ALA A 39 8.07 12.43 -2.80
CA ALA A 39 9.46 12.78 -3.09
C ALA A 39 9.75 14.26 -2.79
N ASP A 40 8.82 15.16 -3.08
CA ASP A 40 8.94 16.60 -2.81
C ASP A 40 8.96 16.91 -1.30
N GLN A 41 8.24 16.11 -0.50
CA GLN A 41 8.26 16.20 0.98
C GLN A 41 9.53 15.62 1.62
N LYS A 42 10.31 14.82 0.88
CA LYS A 42 11.57 14.18 1.32
C LYS A 42 11.44 13.40 2.65
N PRO A 43 10.46 12.49 2.80
CA PRO A 43 10.34 11.65 3.99
C PRO A 43 11.55 10.72 4.12
N LYS A 44 11.89 10.32 5.35
CA LYS A 44 12.96 9.35 5.59
C LYS A 44 12.43 7.92 5.64
N ARG A 45 11.25 7.73 6.26
CA ARG A 45 10.59 6.44 6.45
C ARG A 45 9.14 6.53 5.98
N VAL A 46 8.79 5.69 5.01
CA VAL A 46 7.43 5.55 4.49
C VAL A 46 6.95 4.12 4.67
N LEU A 47 5.70 3.95 5.10
CA LEU A 47 5.00 2.68 5.08
C LEU A 47 3.97 2.70 3.94
N GLU A 48 4.04 1.76 3.02
CA GLU A 48 2.96 1.49 2.05
C GLU A 48 2.06 0.37 2.58
N LEU A 49 0.78 0.65 2.80
CA LEU A 49 -0.23 -0.34 3.17
C LEU A 49 -0.98 -0.85 1.95
N CYS A 50 -1.30 -2.15 1.95
CA CYS A 50 -1.91 -2.84 0.82
C CYS A 50 -1.07 -2.63 -0.46
N GLY A 51 0.27 -2.66 -0.32
CA GLY A 51 1.18 -2.22 -1.37
C GLY A 51 1.32 -3.20 -2.54
N GLY A 52 0.72 -4.39 -2.45
CA GLY A 52 0.71 -5.40 -3.50
C GLY A 52 2.13 -5.75 -3.96
N THR A 53 2.43 -5.40 -5.21
CA THR A 53 3.74 -5.64 -5.84
C THR A 53 4.79 -4.57 -5.51
N GLY A 54 4.45 -3.58 -4.67
CA GLY A 54 5.29 -2.42 -4.35
C GLY A 54 5.50 -1.50 -5.54
N TYR A 55 4.48 -1.33 -6.40
CA TYR A 55 4.59 -0.48 -7.59
C TYR A 55 4.82 0.99 -7.21
N ALA A 56 4.02 1.55 -6.30
CA ALA A 56 4.22 2.93 -5.85
C ALA A 56 5.50 3.09 -5.01
N ALA A 57 5.81 2.15 -4.09
CA ALA A 57 7.09 2.13 -3.38
C ALA A 57 8.30 2.22 -4.32
N ARG A 58 8.30 1.47 -5.43
CA ARG A 58 9.39 1.52 -6.41
C ARG A 58 9.47 2.86 -7.15
N LEU A 59 8.35 3.48 -7.46
CA LEU A 59 8.34 4.81 -8.06
C LEU A 59 8.90 5.85 -7.09
N LEU A 60 8.47 5.80 -5.82
CA LEU A 60 8.99 6.69 -4.78
C LEU A 60 10.49 6.48 -4.57
N ALA A 61 10.96 5.24 -4.47
CA ALA A 61 12.37 4.92 -4.30
C ALA A 61 13.25 5.44 -5.45
N ARG A 62 12.73 5.47 -6.68
CA ARG A 62 13.46 6.05 -7.84
C ARG A 62 13.53 7.58 -7.76
N LYS A 63 12.44 8.24 -7.34
CA LYS A 63 12.36 9.70 -7.25
C LYS A 63 13.07 10.25 -6.00
N SER A 64 13.11 9.48 -4.93
CA SER A 64 13.77 9.82 -3.67
C SER A 64 14.63 8.64 -3.16
N PRO A 65 15.85 8.46 -3.70
CA PRO A 65 16.72 7.33 -3.35
C PRO A 65 17.15 7.25 -1.88
N SER A 66 16.99 8.33 -1.11
CA SER A 66 17.25 8.35 0.34
C SER A 66 16.06 7.87 1.18
N THR A 67 14.86 7.81 0.60
CA THR A 67 13.65 7.36 1.31
C THR A 67 13.67 5.84 1.45
N ARG A 68 13.48 5.34 2.68
CA ARG A 68 13.22 3.91 2.91
C ARG A 68 11.73 3.66 2.95
N VAL A 69 11.28 2.68 2.16
CA VAL A 69 9.88 2.30 2.07
C VAL A 69 9.71 0.88 2.59
N ASP A 70 8.89 0.71 3.61
CA ASP A 70 8.38 -0.58 4.05
C ASP A 70 7.03 -0.80 3.35
N CYS A 71 6.90 -1.80 2.50
CA CYS A 71 5.69 -2.10 1.75
C CYS A 71 5.06 -3.38 2.33
N LEU A 72 3.90 -3.23 2.94
CA LEU A 72 3.17 -4.31 3.60
C LEU A 72 1.95 -4.71 2.76
N ASP A 73 1.82 -6.01 2.54
CA ASP A 73 0.65 -6.59 1.89
C ASP A 73 0.33 -7.96 2.51
N ILE A 74 -0.93 -8.35 2.48
CA ILE A 74 -1.36 -9.65 3.02
C ILE A 74 -1.17 -10.80 2.03
N SER A 75 -1.01 -10.51 0.73
CA SER A 75 -0.84 -11.54 -0.31
C SER A 75 0.64 -11.88 -0.53
N PRO A 76 1.09 -13.09 -0.14
CA PRO A 76 2.43 -13.54 -0.49
C PRO A 76 2.63 -13.63 -2.01
N GLU A 77 1.57 -13.85 -2.80
CA GLU A 77 1.61 -13.89 -4.27
C GLU A 77 1.97 -12.53 -4.87
N MET A 78 1.36 -11.44 -4.39
CA MET A 78 1.68 -10.08 -4.82
C MET A 78 3.12 -9.71 -4.47
N LEU A 79 3.53 -10.01 -3.23
CA LEU A 79 4.89 -9.76 -2.75
C LEU A 79 5.94 -10.55 -3.55
N ALA A 80 5.62 -11.79 -3.95
CA ALA A 80 6.51 -12.60 -4.78
C ALA A 80 6.74 -11.97 -6.16
N VAL A 81 5.70 -11.39 -6.78
CA VAL A 81 5.84 -10.62 -8.03
C VAL A 81 6.69 -9.37 -7.77
N GLY A 82 6.37 -8.60 -6.73
CA GLY A 82 7.09 -7.38 -6.37
C GLY A 82 8.59 -7.61 -6.15
N ARG A 83 8.96 -8.70 -5.48
CA ARG A 83 10.36 -9.07 -5.21
C ARG A 83 11.15 -9.23 -6.51
N ARG A 84 10.58 -9.87 -7.54
CA ARG A 84 11.23 -10.02 -8.86
C ARG A 84 11.50 -8.66 -9.50
N TYR A 85 10.57 -7.72 -9.38
CA TYR A 85 10.72 -6.38 -9.93
C TYR A 85 11.72 -5.51 -9.17
N LEU A 86 11.76 -5.63 -7.84
CA LEU A 86 12.77 -4.94 -7.01
C LEU A 86 14.18 -5.40 -7.37
N THR A 87 14.39 -6.73 -7.44
CA THR A 87 15.68 -7.31 -7.83
C THR A 87 16.11 -6.84 -9.22
N ARG A 88 15.21 -6.89 -10.22
CA ARG A 88 15.50 -6.43 -11.59
C ARG A 88 15.82 -4.93 -11.66
N ALA A 89 15.22 -4.12 -10.78
CA ALA A 89 15.43 -2.68 -10.75
C ALA A 89 16.64 -2.24 -9.92
N GLY A 90 17.29 -3.15 -9.18
CA GLY A 90 18.40 -2.83 -8.28
C GLY A 90 18.01 -1.92 -7.11
N ILE A 91 16.73 -1.95 -6.69
CA ILE A 91 16.21 -1.07 -5.63
C ILE A 91 16.39 -1.78 -4.28
N GLY A 92 17.28 -1.25 -3.44
CA GLY A 92 17.54 -1.75 -2.08
C GLY A 92 16.83 -1.00 -0.95
N THR A 93 16.16 0.12 -1.26
CA THR A 93 15.49 0.97 -0.26
C THR A 93 14.03 0.63 -0.01
N VAL A 94 13.50 -0.41 -0.69
CA VAL A 94 12.15 -0.93 -0.50
C VAL A 94 12.23 -2.31 0.12
N ALA A 95 11.57 -2.51 1.27
CA ALA A 95 11.40 -3.80 1.93
C ALA A 95 9.95 -4.29 1.75
N LEU A 96 9.78 -5.56 1.43
CA LEU A 96 8.46 -6.19 1.27
C LEU A 96 8.13 -7.05 2.48
N HIS A 97 6.97 -6.80 3.11
CA HIS A 97 6.52 -7.45 4.33
C HIS A 97 5.17 -8.12 4.11
N GLU A 98 5.08 -9.41 4.45
CA GLU A 98 3.77 -10.08 4.57
C GLU A 98 3.17 -9.70 5.92
N GLY A 99 1.96 -9.15 5.94
CA GLY A 99 1.33 -8.75 7.19
C GLY A 99 -0.11 -8.29 7.04
N ASP A 100 -0.79 -8.19 8.19
CA ASP A 100 -2.15 -7.67 8.29
C ASP A 100 -2.10 -6.17 8.62
N ALA A 101 -2.76 -5.34 7.83
CA ALA A 101 -2.80 -3.90 8.05
C ALA A 101 -3.49 -3.54 9.39
N ALA A 102 -4.35 -4.40 9.92
CA ALA A 102 -5.01 -4.22 11.22
C ALA A 102 -4.17 -4.71 12.42
N ALA A 103 -2.94 -5.18 12.19
CA ALA A 103 -1.99 -5.57 13.24
C ALA A 103 -0.56 -5.44 12.72
N LEU A 104 -0.07 -4.21 12.63
CA LEU A 104 1.20 -3.87 12.01
C LEU A 104 2.39 -4.35 12.87
N PRO A 105 3.39 -5.03 12.26
CA PRO A 105 4.58 -5.51 12.97
C PRO A 105 5.62 -4.40 13.18
N PHE A 106 5.17 -3.15 13.36
CA PHE A 106 6.02 -1.98 13.51
C PHE A 106 5.78 -1.31 14.86
N GLY A 107 6.83 -0.70 15.41
CA GLY A 107 6.74 0.10 16.62
C GLY A 107 5.94 1.39 16.40
N ASN A 108 5.58 2.04 17.50
CA ASN A 108 4.97 3.36 17.46
C ASN A 108 5.96 4.39 16.87
N ASP A 109 5.46 5.52 16.37
CA ASP A 109 6.28 6.68 15.98
C ASP A 109 7.45 6.35 15.03
N THR A 110 7.22 5.43 14.09
CA THR A 110 8.26 4.85 13.22
C THR A 110 8.32 5.51 11.84
N PHE A 111 7.18 5.94 11.30
CA PHE A 111 7.06 6.42 9.93
C PHE A 111 6.74 7.92 9.87
N ASP A 112 7.29 8.59 8.86
CA ASP A 112 6.94 9.98 8.56
C ASP A 112 5.61 10.02 7.78
N VAL A 113 5.40 9.03 6.91
CA VAL A 113 4.19 8.91 6.09
C VAL A 113 3.74 7.45 6.01
N VAL A 114 2.43 7.25 6.09
CA VAL A 114 1.75 6.03 5.65
C VAL A 114 1.05 6.33 4.34
N MET A 115 1.31 5.55 3.30
CA MET A 115 0.72 5.72 1.98
C MET A 115 -0.05 4.48 1.51
N SER A 116 -1.00 4.66 0.61
CA SER A 116 -1.63 3.55 -0.12
C SER A 116 -2.21 4.04 -1.45
N VAL A 117 -2.21 3.17 -2.46
CA VAL A 117 -2.83 3.45 -3.76
C VAL A 117 -3.70 2.26 -4.13
N PHE A 118 -5.02 2.50 -4.23
CA PHE A 118 -6.03 1.49 -4.58
C PHE A 118 -6.00 0.24 -3.68
N GLY A 119 -5.87 0.44 -2.37
CA GLY A 119 -5.68 -0.66 -1.41
C GLY A 119 -6.74 -0.73 -0.30
N TRP A 120 -7.31 0.41 0.12
CA TRP A 120 -8.24 0.45 1.25
C TRP A 120 -9.62 -0.15 0.92
N HIS A 121 -10.06 -0.04 -0.34
CA HIS A 121 -11.33 -0.64 -0.76
C HIS A 121 -11.35 -2.17 -0.69
N GLU A 122 -10.18 -2.83 -0.72
CA GLU A 122 -10.05 -4.28 -0.56
C GLU A 122 -10.21 -4.72 0.91
N LEU A 123 -10.09 -3.80 1.87
CA LEU A 123 -10.27 -4.09 3.29
C LEU A 123 -11.76 -4.10 3.67
N PRO A 124 -12.24 -5.14 4.39
CA PRO A 124 -13.54 -5.10 5.07
C PRO A 124 -13.66 -3.89 6.00
N THR A 125 -14.86 -3.35 6.19
CA THR A 125 -15.09 -2.12 6.96
C THR A 125 -14.51 -2.17 8.38
N ASP A 126 -14.72 -3.29 9.10
CA ASP A 126 -14.21 -3.49 10.46
C ASP A 126 -12.68 -3.55 10.51
N ILE A 127 -12.06 -4.16 9.49
CA ILE A 127 -10.61 -4.20 9.33
C ILE A 127 -10.05 -2.82 8.96
N ARG A 128 -10.76 -2.06 8.13
CA ARG A 128 -10.36 -0.72 7.69
C ARG A 128 -10.19 0.23 8.86
N HIS A 129 -11.12 0.23 9.82
CA HIS A 129 -11.03 1.07 11.01
C HIS A 129 -9.78 0.73 11.83
N ARG A 130 -9.54 -0.56 12.08
CA ARG A 130 -8.33 -1.01 12.81
C ARG A 130 -7.04 -0.69 12.06
N ALA A 131 -7.04 -0.80 10.74
CA ALA A 131 -5.89 -0.44 9.92
C ALA A 131 -5.60 1.07 9.95
N ILE A 132 -6.62 1.92 10.09
CA ILE A 132 -6.44 3.36 10.31
C ILE A 132 -5.84 3.61 11.70
N ASP A 133 -6.34 2.95 12.75
CA ASP A 133 -5.79 3.07 14.11
C ASP A 133 -4.31 2.67 14.15
N GLU A 134 -3.97 1.56 13.49
CA GLU A 134 -2.59 1.09 13.36
C GLU A 134 -1.73 2.04 12.54
N ALA A 135 -2.25 2.59 11.42
CA ALA A 135 -1.55 3.60 10.63
C ALA A 135 -1.22 4.84 11.47
N ILE A 136 -2.17 5.33 12.27
CA ILE A 136 -1.96 6.46 13.19
C ILE A 136 -0.93 6.10 14.26
N ARG A 137 -1.01 4.90 14.86
CA ARG A 137 -0.09 4.45 15.91
C ARG A 137 1.38 4.44 15.44
N VAL A 138 1.63 4.00 14.20
CA VAL A 138 3.00 3.88 13.68
C VAL A 138 3.55 5.18 13.10
N LEU A 139 2.72 6.22 12.95
CA LEU A 139 3.16 7.54 12.51
C LEU A 139 3.86 8.28 13.64
N ARG A 140 4.92 9.01 13.29
CA ARG A 140 5.54 10.01 14.15
C ARG A 140 4.58 11.18 14.38
N LEU A 141 4.89 11.99 15.39
CA LEU A 141 4.27 13.31 15.56
C LEU A 141 4.37 14.13 14.26
N ALA A 142 3.26 14.72 13.85
CA ALA A 142 3.09 15.44 12.57
C ALA A 142 3.23 14.56 11.31
N GLY A 143 3.26 13.23 11.45
CA GLY A 143 3.19 12.29 10.35
C GLY A 143 1.82 12.30 9.67
N GLN A 144 1.76 11.77 8.44
CA GLN A 144 0.58 11.85 7.60
C GLN A 144 0.17 10.50 7.03
N VAL A 145 -1.14 10.29 6.88
CA VAL A 145 -1.70 9.25 6.03
C VAL A 145 -2.09 9.89 4.69
N ILE A 146 -1.57 9.37 3.57
CA ILE A 146 -1.91 9.83 2.23
C ILE A 146 -2.36 8.65 1.38
N ALA A 147 -3.63 8.64 0.98
CA ALA A 147 -4.20 7.56 0.19
C ALA A 147 -4.84 8.09 -1.09
N ILE A 148 -4.69 7.32 -2.17
CA ILE A 148 -5.52 7.47 -3.37
C ILE A 148 -6.35 6.19 -3.48
N ASP A 149 -7.67 6.32 -3.49
CA ASP A 149 -8.56 5.17 -3.56
C ASP A 149 -9.78 5.42 -4.45
N LEU A 150 -10.62 4.40 -4.58
CA LEU A 150 -11.84 4.43 -5.37
C LEU A 150 -12.99 4.98 -4.53
N ASP A 151 -13.71 5.95 -5.10
CA ASP A 151 -15.00 6.34 -4.56
C ASP A 151 -16.01 5.20 -4.75
N PRO A 152 -16.95 5.01 -3.82
CA PRO A 152 -18.10 4.17 -4.08
C PRO A 152 -18.83 4.70 -5.33
N PRO A 153 -19.32 3.82 -6.22
CA PRO A 153 -20.05 4.27 -7.38
C PRO A 153 -21.26 5.11 -6.95
N PRO A 154 -21.68 6.14 -7.71
CA PRO A 154 -22.78 7.02 -7.33
C PRO A 154 -24.12 6.31 -7.04
N THR A 155 -24.25 5.07 -7.51
CA THR A 155 -25.42 4.20 -7.32
C THR A 155 -25.34 3.30 -6.08
N ALA A 156 -24.22 3.31 -5.36
CA ALA A 156 -24.10 2.59 -4.10
C ALA A 156 -24.99 3.29 -3.07
N ARG A 157 -26.16 2.71 -2.78
CA ARG A 157 -26.93 3.10 -1.60
C ARG A 157 -26.30 2.44 -0.39
N THR A 158 -26.00 3.22 0.64
CA THR A 158 -25.70 2.68 1.97
C THR A 158 -26.97 1.99 2.47
N ILE A 159 -27.05 0.66 2.39
CA ILE A 159 -28.24 -0.10 2.79
C ILE A 159 -28.35 -0.20 4.32
N PHE A 160 -27.29 0.15 5.06
CA PHE A 160 -27.31 0.25 6.52
C PHE A 160 -26.38 1.36 7.01
N GLU A 161 -26.96 2.40 7.61
CA GLU A 161 -26.30 3.23 8.62
C GLU A 161 -26.84 2.77 9.98
N THR A 162 -25.95 2.44 10.92
CA THR A 162 -26.28 2.16 12.33
C THR A 162 -26.71 3.42 13.08
#